data_AF-A0A9D2G343-F1
#
_entry.id   AF-A0A9D2G343-F1
#
_cell.length_a   1.000
_cell.length_b   1.000
_cell.length_c   1.000
_cell.angle_alpha   90.00
_cell.angle_beta   90.00
_cell.angle_gamma   90.00
#
_symmetry.space_group_name_H-M   'P 1'
#
loop_
_entity.id
_entity.type
_entity.pdbx_description
1 polymer ?
#
loop_
_entity_poly.entity_id
_entity_poly.type
_entity_poly.pdbx_seq_one_letter_code
_entity_poly.pdbx_strand_id
1 'polypeptide(L)' 'MARKKKEEEISIIAGKNDSDTVTELEVLVKNQKIGEIHRGEKDRHYTVIDENGRKGTAVSIEDAVRSIIAEYNLHK' A
#
# COMPACT_ATOMS: atom_id res chain seq x y z
N MET A 1 0.12 1.68 30.45
CA MET A 1 -0.52 0.98 29.31
C MET A 1 0.35 1.17 28.08
N ALA A 2 1.34 0.28 27.87
CA ALA A 2 2.22 0.35 26.72
C ALA A 2 1.51 -0.27 25.51
N ARG A 3 1.01 0.55 24.59
CA ARG A 3 0.64 0.08 23.25
C ARG A 3 1.92 -0.49 22.64
N LYS A 4 2.06 -1.82 22.66
CA LYS A 4 3.09 -2.53 21.89
C LYS A 4 2.95 -2.02 20.46
N LYS A 5 3.88 -1.17 20.03
CA LYS A 5 4.17 -0.99 18.61
C LYS A 5 4.56 -2.37 18.14
N LYS A 6 3.58 -3.10 17.62
CA LYS A 6 3.81 -4.26 16.78
C LYS A 6 4.59 -3.65 15.63
N GLU A 7 5.90 -3.84 15.62
CA GLU A 7 6.73 -3.60 14.44
C GLU A 7 6.20 -4.60 13.41
N GLU A 8 5.13 -4.21 12.72
CA GLU A 8 4.61 -4.94 11.59
C GLU A 8 5.69 -4.79 10.51
N GLU A 9 6.35 -5.90 10.20
CA GLU A 9 7.28 -6.00 9.07
C GLU A 9 6.47 -5.71 7.80
N ILE A 10 6.52 -4.43 7.41
CA ILE A 10 5.92 -3.93 6.19
C ILE A 10 6.97 -4.07 5.10
N SER A 11 6.74 -5.02 4.20
CA SER A 11 7.54 -5.22 3.01
C SER A 11 6.81 -4.56 1.84
N ILE A 12 7.46 -3.58 1.22
CA ILE A 12 6.98 -2.99 -0.02
C ILE A 12 7.81 -3.63 -1.14
N ILE A 13 7.13 -4.32 -2.06
CA ILE A 13 7.79 -4.90 -3.24
C ILE A 13 7.30 -4.15 -4.48
N ALA A 14 8.19 -3.94 -5.45
CA ALA A 14 7.77 -3.47 -6.76
C ALA A 14 7.08 -4.62 -7.52
N GLY A 15 5.90 -4.34 -8.05
CA GLY A 15 5.16 -5.23 -8.93
C GLY A 15 5.91 -5.44 -10.25
N LYS A 16 5.49 -6.45 -11.01
CA LYS A 16 6.19 -6.88 -12.24
C LYS A 16 6.13 -5.87 -13.40
N ASN A 17 5.26 -4.87 -13.35
CA ASN A 17 5.19 -3.79 -14.34
C ASN A 17 5.75 -2.50 -13.73
N ASP A 18 7.03 -2.52 -13.36
CA ASP A 18 7.79 -1.29 -13.22
C ASP A 18 8.32 -0.94 -14.63
N SER A 19 7.51 -0.22 -15.38
CA SER A 19 7.92 0.38 -16.65
C SER A 19 8.15 1.87 -16.44
N ASP A 20 8.93 2.50 -17.31
CA ASP A 20 9.26 3.94 -17.26
C ASP A 20 8.02 4.84 -17.08
N THR A 21 6.84 4.31 -17.46
CA THR A 21 5.54 4.99 -17.42
C THR A 21 4.48 4.40 -16.48
N VAL A 22 4.65 3.19 -15.92
CA VAL A 22 3.67 2.58 -15.01
C VAL A 22 4.41 2.03 -13.81
N THR A 23 3.94 2.36 -12.61
CA THR A 23 4.53 1.86 -11.36
C THR A 23 3.47 1.06 -10.62
N GLU A 24 3.74 -0.23 -10.41
CA GLU A 24 2.95 -1.09 -9.53
C GLU A 24 3.78 -1.43 -8.30
N LEU A 25 3.22 -1.28 -7.10
CA LEU A 25 3.86 -1.62 -5.82
C LEU A 25 2.88 -2.45 -5.00
N GLU A 26 3.36 -3.50 -4.37
CA GLU A 26 2.55 -4.33 -3.47
C GLU A 26 3.03 -4.14 -2.04
N VAL A 27 2.07 -3.95 -1.13
CA VAL A 27 2.34 -3.79 0.30
C VAL A 27 1.97 -5.08 1.00
N LEU A 28 2.99 -5.73 1.58
CA LEU A 28 2.84 -6.95 2.35
C LEU A 28 3.14 -6.67 3.81
N VAL A 29 2.30 -7.19 4.70
CA VAL A 29 2.56 -7.23 6.14
C VAL A 29 2.68 -8.68 6.57
N LYS A 30 3.79 -9.04 7.23
CA LYS A 30 4.06 -10.43 7.65
C LYS A 30 3.91 -11.45 6.51
N ASN A 31 4.38 -11.10 5.32
CA ASN A 31 4.29 -11.94 4.12
C ASN A 31 2.84 -12.14 3.58
N GLN A 32 1.88 -11.36 4.07
CA GLN A 32 0.50 -11.30 3.57
C GLN A 32 0.29 -10.00 2.82
N LYS A 33 -0.18 -10.05 1.57
CA LYS A 33 -0.55 -8.87 0.79
C LYS A 33 -1.74 -8.18 1.45
N ILE A 34 -1.51 -6.98 1.98
CA ILE A 34 -2.55 -6.14 2.58
C ILE A 34 -3.03 -5.05 1.62
N GLY A 35 -2.30 -4.82 0.54
CA GLY A 35 -2.74 -3.91 -0.50
C GLY A 35 -1.77 -3.80 -1.67
N GLU A 36 -2.17 -3.03 -2.66
CA GLU A 36 -1.47 -2.75 -3.91
C GLU A 36 -1.58 -1.27 -4.22
N ILE A 37 -0.58 -0.72 -4.86
CA ILE A 37 -0.49 0.67 -5.25
C ILE A 37 -0.16 0.69 -6.73
N HIS A 38 -1.02 1.30 -7.52
CA HIS A 38 -0.90 1.44 -8.96
C HIS A 38 -0.78 2.90 -9.33
N ARG A 39 0.17 3.21 -10.21
CA ARG A 39 0.30 4.52 -10.82
C ARG A 39 0.28 4.36 -12.33
N GLY A 40 -0.73 4.95 -12.97
CA GLY A 40 -0.81 5.04 -14.42
C GLY A 40 0.05 6.18 -14.96
N GLU A 41 0.46 6.06 -16.23
CA GLU A 41 1.30 7.01 -16.97
C GLU A 41 0.79 8.46 -16.98
N LYS A 42 -0.53 8.64 -16.94
CA LYS A 42 -1.18 9.96 -16.92
C LYS A 42 -1.75 10.34 -15.56
N ASP A 43 -1.62 9.46 -14.58
CA ASP A 43 -2.17 9.67 -13.26
C ASP A 43 -1.15 10.39 -12.38
N ARG A 44 -1.51 11.61 -11.98
CA ARG A 44 -0.75 12.37 -10.97
C ARG A 44 -0.85 11.74 -9.58
N HIS A 45 -1.78 10.81 -9.39
CA HIS A 45 -2.06 10.19 -8.11
C HIS A 45 -1.76 8.69 -8.17
N TYR A 46 -1.39 8.14 -7.04
CA TYR A 46 -1.24 6.71 -6.83
C TYR A 46 -2.62 6.15 -6.48
N THR A 47 -3.15 5.26 -7.31
CA THR A 47 -4.30 4.45 -6.95
C THR A 47 -3.85 3.42 -5.94
N VAL A 48 -4.59 3.26 -4.86
CA VAL A 48 -4.28 2.33 -3.78
C VAL A 48 -5.43 1.35 -3.70
N ILE A 49 -5.15 0.07 -3.58
CA ILE A 49 -6.15 -1.00 -3.51
C ILE A 49 -5.83 -1.78 -2.25
N ASP A 50 -6.69 -1.65 -1.24
CA ASP A 50 -6.57 -2.38 0.02
C ASP A 50 -6.98 -3.86 -0.16
N GLU A 51 -6.64 -4.75 0.78
CA GLU A 51 -7.05 -6.16 0.77
C GLU A 51 -8.57 -6.33 0.72
N ASN A 52 -9.30 -5.35 1.23
CA ASN A 52 -10.75 -5.30 1.21
C ASN A 52 -11.32 -4.91 -0.17
N GLY A 53 -10.47 -4.71 -1.19
CA GLY A 53 -10.85 -4.25 -2.53
C GLY A 53 -11.22 -2.76 -2.58
N ARG A 54 -10.98 -2.02 -1.49
CA ARG A 54 -11.22 -0.57 -1.44
C ARG A 54 -10.16 0.15 -2.24
N LYS A 55 -10.62 1.01 -3.14
CA LYS A 55 -9.74 1.83 -3.98
C LYS A 55 -9.61 3.22 -3.35
N GLY A 56 -8.42 3.54 -2.87
CA GLY A 56 -8.00 4.87 -2.48
C GLY A 56 -7.24 5.57 -3.59
N THR A 57 -7.09 6.88 -3.47
CA THR A 57 -6.13 7.66 -4.27
C THR A 57 -5.23 8.40 -3.29
N ALA A 58 -3.93 8.28 -3.48
CA ALA A 58 -2.92 8.88 -2.63
C ALA A 58 -2.01 9.79 -3.45
N VAL A 59 -1.53 10.85 -2.81
CA VAL A 59 -0.62 11.81 -3.46
C VAL A 59 0.82 11.28 -3.47
N SER A 60 1.14 10.31 -2.62
CA SER A 60 2.49 9.71 -2.51
C SER A 60 2.41 8.26 -2.06
N ILE A 61 3.44 7.48 -2.38
CA ILE A 61 3.56 6.07 -1.97
C ILE A 61 3.53 5.93 -0.45
N GLU A 62 4.21 6.82 0.29
CA GLU A 62 4.19 6.79 1.76
C GLU A 62 2.78 7.00 2.34
N ASP A 63 2.00 7.89 1.73
CA ASP A 63 0.62 8.17 2.12
C ASP A 63 -0.28 6.98 1.81
N ALA A 64 -0.11 6.38 0.62
CA ALA A 64 -0.77 5.15 0.22
C ALA A 64 -0.52 4.00 1.21
N VAL A 65 0.76 3.71 1.47
CA VAL A 65 1.19 2.65 2.40
C VAL A 65 0.62 2.90 3.79
N ARG A 66 0.69 4.14 4.29
CA ARG A 66 0.10 4.50 5.58
C ARG A 66 -1.41 4.28 5.61
N SER A 67 -2.12 4.61 4.54
CA SER A 67 -3.56 4.42 4.46
C SER A 67 -3.94 2.94 4.53
N ILE A 68 -3.25 2.08 3.76
CA ILE A 68 -3.46 0.62 3.79
C ILE A 68 -3.18 0.06 5.20
N ILE A 69 -2.05 0.43 5.80
CA ILE A 69 -1.69 -0.06 7.15
C ILE A 69 -2.67 0.44 8.20
N ALA A 70 -3.09 1.71 8.11
CA ALA A 70 -4.06 2.28 9.03
C ALA A 70 -5.39 1.52 8.94
N GLU A 71 -5.84 1.19 7.73
CA GLU A 71 -7.07 0.44 7.49
C GLU A 71 -6.96 -1.01 7.97
N TYR A 72 -5.84 -1.68 7.67
CA TYR A 72 -5.51 -3.02 8.17
C TYR A 72 -5.50 -3.11 9.71
N ASN A 73 -4.95 -2.09 10.37
CA ASN A 73 -4.87 -2.05 11.83
C ASN A 73 -6.20 -1.62 12.49
N LEU A 74 -7.07 -0.91 11.77
CA LEU A 74 -8.39 -0.49 12.26
C LEU A 74 -9.40 -1.64 12.30
N HIS A 75 -9.25 -2.63 11.42
CA HIS A 75 -10.11 -3.82 11.32
C HIS A 75 -9.59 -5.05 12.09
N LYS A 76 -8.61 -4.87 12.98
CA LYS A 76 -7.99 -5.95 13.77
C LYS A 76 -8.53 -6.09 15.19
#